data_AF-C4JMP4-F1
#
_entry.id   AF-C4JMP4-F1
#
_cell.length_a   1.000
_cell.length_b   1.000
_cell.length_c   1.000
_cell.angle_alpha   90.00
_cell.angle_beta   90.00
_cell.angle_gamma   90.00
#
_symmetry.space_group_name_H-M   'P 1'
#
loop_
_entity.id
_entity.type
_entity.pdbx_description
1 polymer ?
#
loop_
_entity_poly.entity_id
_entity_poly.type
_entity_poly.pdbx_seq_one_letter_code
_entity_poly.pdbx_strand_id
1 'polypeptide(L)'
;MRVLGSKSIKQFCFDDLADLVLPWSTLLDKRNEEVEMPSDPRFQIAKYMETFVKRVAQAEGIDGHLRPLISEPAINLHGEEAIYAYPLGSWVYHQKLRQLRLLLQLGFELSIYSPEELPGLYWYLSHICATHLSHLDRIRSCVEAEYQRGTVDTAQENKIERKRAFDRTFKILQRHSTELGAIDAFALALNALFILILRYDLLPSTYLSSSKRYSSESLRYELRMKPFFSVSLPEPLPFEFFEKEATLSESSDELVLDRALAAVAEARKALEQCLADGPFLDSGISGTKGEQDKEGTVPLASLKEDWIKDVKDSLRACIATSIAIGTFKKAYTAKPASLSTRRKGKSDDIQPARSPSRRLNLSVEVPQIGSKDRWHDWWIVPKISEILPIRGN
;
A
#
# COMPACT_ATOMS: atom_id res chain seq x y z
N MET A 1 -22.55 -19.23 -13.84
CA MET A 1 -21.07 -19.29 -13.82
C MET A 1 -20.62 -19.88 -12.48
N ARG A 2 -19.67 -20.83 -12.51
CA ARG A 2 -19.06 -21.40 -11.30
C ARG A 2 -17.58 -21.05 -11.26
N VAL A 3 -17.10 -20.54 -10.14
CA VAL A 3 -15.69 -20.23 -9.89
C VAL A 3 -14.96 -21.54 -9.64
N LEU A 4 -13.95 -21.84 -10.45
CA LEU A 4 -13.18 -23.09 -10.40
C LEU A 4 -14.05 -24.37 -10.38
N GLY A 5 -15.21 -24.33 -11.06
CA GLY A 5 -16.16 -25.44 -11.14
C GLY A 5 -16.93 -25.78 -9.84
N SER A 6 -16.53 -25.24 -8.69
CA SER A 6 -17.01 -25.65 -7.37
C SER A 6 -17.98 -24.66 -6.73
N LYS A 7 -17.65 -23.36 -6.70
CA LYS A 7 -18.42 -22.33 -6.00
C LYS A 7 -19.23 -21.46 -6.95
N SER A 8 -20.39 -20.97 -6.50
CA SER A 8 -21.10 -19.89 -7.23
C SER A 8 -20.38 -18.55 -7.01
N ILE A 9 -20.62 -17.57 -7.88
CA ILE A 9 -20.10 -16.20 -7.70
C ILE A 9 -20.55 -15.62 -6.36
N LYS A 10 -21.83 -15.82 -6.01
CA LYS A 10 -22.40 -15.39 -4.73
C LYS A 10 -21.63 -15.97 -3.54
N GLN A 11 -21.41 -17.29 -3.53
CA GLN A 11 -20.66 -17.94 -2.45
C GLN A 11 -19.21 -17.45 -2.38
N PHE A 12 -18.56 -17.25 -3.53
CA PHE A 12 -17.20 -16.72 -3.58
C PHE A 12 -17.09 -15.32 -2.95
N CYS A 13 -18.03 -14.41 -3.27
CA CYS A 13 -18.07 -13.08 -2.65
C CYS A 13 -18.38 -13.14 -1.15
N PHE A 14 -19.28 -14.04 -0.73
CA PHE A 14 -19.65 -14.18 0.67
C PHE A 14 -18.53 -14.77 1.52
N ASP A 15 -17.74 -15.70 0.98
CA ASP A 15 -16.57 -16.24 1.66
C ASP A 15 -15.52 -15.14 1.94
N ASP A 16 -15.25 -14.27 0.96
CA ASP A 16 -14.31 -13.15 1.12
C ASP A 16 -14.83 -12.07 2.08
N LEU A 17 -16.13 -11.78 2.04
CA LEU A 17 -16.79 -10.91 3.02
C LEU A 17 -16.68 -11.49 4.45
N ALA A 18 -16.95 -12.78 4.62
CA ALA A 18 -16.86 -13.46 5.90
C ALA A 18 -15.44 -13.36 6.48
N ASP A 19 -14.44 -13.61 5.63
CA ASP A 19 -13.02 -13.62 6.00
C ASP A 19 -12.48 -12.23 6.39
N LEU A 20 -13.03 -11.14 5.83
CA LEU A 20 -12.50 -9.78 6.05
C LEU A 20 -13.31 -8.93 7.04
N VAL A 21 -14.64 -8.97 6.94
CA VAL A 21 -15.53 -8.01 7.64
C VAL A 21 -16.70 -8.66 8.38
N LEU A 22 -17.07 -9.91 8.06
CA LEU A 22 -18.27 -10.59 8.59
C LEU A 22 -18.00 -12.00 9.13
N PRO A 23 -17.05 -12.20 10.06
CA PRO A 23 -16.62 -13.54 10.47
C PRO A 23 -17.70 -14.46 11.05
N TRP A 24 -18.75 -13.92 11.67
CA TRP A 24 -19.87 -14.70 12.22
C TRP A 24 -21.21 -13.97 12.06
N SER A 25 -21.45 -13.39 10.89
CA SER A 25 -22.63 -12.55 10.68
C SER A 25 -23.89 -13.33 10.31
N THR A 26 -25.02 -12.90 10.89
CA THR A 26 -26.36 -13.34 10.50
C THR A 26 -26.71 -12.92 9.06
N LEU A 27 -26.02 -11.94 8.47
CA LEU A 27 -26.21 -11.53 7.08
C LEU A 27 -25.86 -12.65 6.08
N LEU A 28 -24.95 -13.56 6.46
CA LEU A 28 -24.47 -14.66 5.63
C LEU A 28 -25.16 -16.00 5.96
N ASP A 29 -26.17 -15.98 6.83
CA ASP A 29 -26.90 -17.17 7.24
C ASP A 29 -27.77 -17.71 6.10
N LYS A 30 -27.57 -18.99 5.74
CA LYS A 30 -28.34 -19.67 4.69
C LYS A 30 -29.83 -19.74 5.01
N ARG A 31 -30.19 -19.74 6.29
CA ARG A 31 -31.60 -19.76 6.74
C ARG A 31 -32.37 -18.51 6.27
N ASN A 32 -31.67 -17.42 5.93
CA ASN A 32 -32.31 -16.24 5.36
C ASN A 32 -32.92 -16.52 3.98
N GLU A 33 -32.36 -17.45 3.22
CA GLU A 33 -32.80 -17.79 1.86
C GLU A 33 -33.98 -18.78 1.86
N GLU A 34 -34.25 -19.43 3.00
CA GLU A 34 -35.34 -20.41 3.15
C GLU A 34 -36.68 -19.73 3.49
N VAL A 35 -36.64 -18.48 3.92
CA VAL A 35 -37.82 -17.72 4.35
C VAL A 35 -38.41 -17.01 3.14
N GLU A 36 -39.66 -17.31 2.79
CA GLU A 36 -40.35 -16.71 1.63
C GLU A 36 -41.29 -15.54 1.99
N MET A 37 -41.44 -15.23 3.29
CA MET A 37 -42.37 -14.21 3.76
C MET A 37 -41.79 -12.79 3.60
N PRO A 38 -42.37 -11.90 2.77
CA PRO A 38 -41.76 -10.61 2.46
C PRO A 38 -41.59 -9.64 3.64
N SER A 39 -42.45 -9.75 4.66
CA SER A 39 -42.38 -8.94 5.87
C SER A 39 -41.31 -9.41 6.86
N ASP A 40 -40.81 -10.64 6.74
CA ASP A 40 -39.79 -11.17 7.65
C ASP A 40 -38.43 -10.49 7.37
N PRO A 41 -37.74 -9.95 8.40
CA PRO A 41 -36.41 -9.38 8.25
C PRO A 41 -35.41 -10.28 7.53
N ARG A 42 -35.52 -11.61 7.69
CA ARG A 42 -34.61 -12.59 7.06
C ARG A 42 -34.77 -12.64 5.54
N PHE A 43 -36.01 -12.60 5.04
CA PHE A 43 -36.28 -12.47 3.61
C PHE A 43 -35.72 -11.15 3.06
N GLN A 44 -35.91 -10.06 3.79
CA GLN A 44 -35.40 -8.74 3.39
C GLN A 44 -33.87 -8.72 3.34
N ILE A 45 -33.19 -9.31 4.34
CA ILE A 45 -31.73 -9.50 4.35
C ILE A 45 -31.29 -10.27 3.11
N ALA A 46 -31.90 -11.42 2.80
CA ALA A 46 -31.54 -12.21 1.62
C ALA A 46 -31.66 -11.40 0.31
N LYS A 47 -32.73 -10.63 0.17
CA LYS A 47 -32.96 -9.76 -1.00
C LYS A 47 -31.93 -8.63 -1.12
N TYR A 48 -31.59 -7.97 -0.01
CA TYR A 48 -30.58 -6.91 -0.01
C TYR A 48 -29.18 -7.47 -0.29
N MET A 49 -28.83 -8.62 0.27
CA MET A 49 -27.57 -9.31 0.00
C MET A 49 -27.46 -9.79 -1.45
N GLU A 50 -28.55 -10.27 -2.05
CA GLU A 50 -28.57 -10.58 -3.49
C GLU A 50 -28.41 -9.31 -4.35
N THR A 51 -29.06 -8.22 -3.95
CA THR A 51 -28.95 -6.92 -4.63
C THR A 51 -27.53 -6.39 -4.56
N PHE A 52 -26.84 -6.55 -3.42
CA PHE A 52 -25.43 -6.16 -3.27
C PHE A 52 -24.54 -6.88 -4.28
N VAL A 53 -24.68 -8.20 -4.43
CA VAL A 53 -23.89 -8.97 -5.41
C VAL A 53 -24.14 -8.47 -6.84
N LYS A 54 -25.35 -7.98 -7.15
CA LYS A 54 -25.69 -7.40 -8.46
C LYS A 54 -25.24 -5.94 -8.59
N ARG A 55 -25.12 -5.19 -7.50
CA ARG A 55 -24.94 -3.73 -7.46
C ARG A 55 -23.98 -3.29 -6.34
N VAL A 56 -22.73 -3.74 -6.45
CA VAL A 56 -21.66 -3.47 -5.46
C VAL A 56 -21.45 -1.96 -5.21
N ALA A 57 -21.70 -1.10 -6.20
CA ALA A 57 -21.61 0.35 -6.06
C ALA A 57 -22.63 0.95 -5.07
N GLN A 58 -23.68 0.22 -4.68
CA GLN A 58 -24.71 0.67 -3.73
C GLN A 58 -24.46 0.16 -2.30
N ALA A 59 -23.27 -0.39 -2.01
CA ALA A 59 -22.97 -1.09 -0.76
C ALA A 59 -23.35 -0.30 0.50
N GLU A 60 -22.95 0.97 0.61
CA GLU A 60 -23.27 1.82 1.78
C GLU A 60 -24.79 2.05 1.93
N GLY A 61 -25.48 2.27 0.81
CA GLY A 61 -26.93 2.40 0.81
C GLY A 61 -27.60 1.10 1.26
N ILE A 62 -27.07 -0.05 0.85
CA ILE A 62 -27.57 -1.37 1.26
C ILE A 62 -27.31 -1.63 2.75
N ASP A 63 -26.11 -1.32 3.24
CA ASP A 63 -25.80 -1.39 4.68
C ASP A 63 -26.78 -0.55 5.51
N GLY A 64 -27.15 0.65 5.03
CA GLY A 64 -28.15 1.50 5.67
C GLY A 64 -29.52 0.83 5.83
N HIS A 65 -29.93 -0.01 4.87
CA HIS A 65 -31.16 -0.79 4.94
C HIS A 65 -31.01 -2.06 5.79
N LEU A 66 -29.84 -2.69 5.79
CA LEU A 66 -29.56 -3.90 6.58
C LEU A 66 -29.47 -3.60 8.08
N ARG A 67 -28.89 -2.46 8.45
CA ARG A 67 -28.68 -2.03 9.83
C ARG A 67 -29.91 -2.19 10.75
N PRO A 68 -31.11 -1.65 10.43
CA PRO A 68 -32.30 -1.85 11.26
C PRO A 68 -32.80 -3.31 11.28
N LEU A 69 -32.58 -4.08 10.21
CA LEU A 69 -33.03 -5.48 10.13
C LEU A 69 -32.23 -6.41 11.05
N ILE A 70 -30.94 -6.12 11.24
CA ILE A 70 -30.07 -6.88 12.15
C ILE A 70 -29.95 -6.25 13.54
N SER A 71 -30.61 -5.10 13.77
CA SER A 71 -30.50 -4.32 15.01
C SER A 71 -29.03 -4.02 15.38
N GLU A 72 -28.23 -3.59 14.40
CA GLU A 72 -26.81 -3.32 14.61
C GLU A 72 -26.60 -2.19 15.63
N PRO A 73 -25.87 -2.44 16.72
CA PRO A 73 -25.58 -1.41 17.70
C PRO A 73 -24.53 -0.44 17.16
N ALA A 74 -24.64 0.83 17.57
CA ALA A 74 -23.56 1.78 17.32
C ALA A 74 -22.30 1.41 18.11
N ILE A 75 -21.14 1.68 17.51
CA ILE A 75 -19.82 1.46 18.06
C ILE A 75 -19.24 2.83 18.42
N ASN A 76 -18.76 3.00 19.65
CA ASN A 76 -18.08 4.22 20.06
C ASN A 76 -16.57 4.00 19.90
N LEU A 77 -15.99 4.46 18.79
CA LEU A 77 -14.54 4.54 18.64
C LEU A 77 -14.07 5.88 19.21
N HIS A 78 -13.19 5.83 20.22
CA HIS A 78 -12.50 7.01 20.77
C HIS A 78 -13.40 8.14 21.33
N GLY A 79 -14.69 7.89 21.56
CA GLY A 79 -15.54 8.69 22.46
C GLY A 79 -16.26 9.90 21.87
N GLU A 80 -16.00 10.30 20.61
CA GLU A 80 -16.58 11.54 20.06
C GLU A 80 -17.78 11.32 19.12
N GLU A 81 -17.92 10.16 18.46
CA GLU A 81 -19.08 9.87 17.62
C GLU A 81 -19.43 8.37 17.54
N ALA A 82 -20.72 8.07 17.56
CA ALA A 82 -21.27 6.75 17.37
C ALA A 82 -21.20 6.35 15.89
N ILE A 83 -20.38 5.36 15.56
CA ILE A 83 -20.20 4.87 14.18
C ILE A 83 -20.83 3.50 13.99
N TYR A 84 -21.14 3.14 12.75
CA TYR A 84 -21.59 1.80 12.38
C TYR A 84 -20.52 1.08 11.56
N ALA A 85 -20.54 -0.25 11.53
CA ALA A 85 -19.51 -1.04 10.87
C ALA A 85 -19.54 -0.87 9.35
N TYR A 86 -20.74 -0.74 8.75
CA TYR A 86 -20.93 -0.70 7.29
C TYR A 86 -20.11 -1.79 6.59
N PRO A 87 -20.36 -3.07 6.86
CA PRO A 87 -19.48 -4.16 6.44
C PRO A 87 -19.38 -4.28 4.91
N LEU A 88 -20.48 -4.09 4.17
CA LEU A 88 -20.44 -4.17 2.71
C LEU A 88 -19.64 -3.00 2.13
N GLY A 89 -19.92 -1.77 2.58
CA GLY A 89 -19.18 -0.57 2.19
C GLY A 89 -17.70 -0.67 2.54
N SER A 90 -17.38 -1.17 3.72
CA SER A 90 -16.00 -1.38 4.19
C SER A 90 -15.25 -2.39 3.32
N TRP A 91 -15.89 -3.49 2.93
CA TRP A 91 -15.28 -4.46 2.02
C TRP A 91 -15.07 -3.85 0.63
N VAL A 92 -16.06 -3.15 0.08
CA VAL A 92 -15.94 -2.49 -1.24
C VAL A 92 -14.80 -1.47 -1.23
N TYR A 93 -14.70 -0.66 -0.18
CA TYR A 93 -13.65 0.34 -0.05
C TYR A 93 -12.26 -0.30 0.07
N HIS A 94 -12.14 -1.41 0.81
CA HIS A 94 -10.91 -2.20 0.85
C HIS A 94 -10.51 -2.69 -0.56
N GLN A 95 -11.44 -3.25 -1.35
CA GLN A 95 -11.13 -3.69 -2.71
C GLN A 95 -10.74 -2.52 -3.61
N LYS A 96 -11.43 -1.38 -3.49
CA LYS A 96 -11.13 -0.16 -4.25
C LYS A 96 -9.71 0.35 -4.00
N LEU A 97 -9.30 0.40 -2.73
CA LEU A 97 -7.93 0.81 -2.35
C LEU A 97 -6.87 -0.17 -2.88
N ARG A 98 -7.14 -1.48 -2.86
CA ARG A 98 -6.27 -2.48 -3.49
C ARG A 98 -6.09 -2.23 -4.99
N GLN A 99 -7.18 -1.96 -5.72
CA GLN A 99 -7.10 -1.67 -7.15
C GLN A 99 -6.36 -0.36 -7.43
N LEU A 100 -6.60 0.68 -6.64
CA LEU A 100 -5.90 1.96 -6.77
C LEU A 100 -4.39 1.79 -6.56
N ARG A 101 -4.00 1.07 -5.50
CA ARG A 101 -2.60 0.73 -5.22
C ARG A 101 -1.96 -0.05 -6.38
N LEU A 102 -2.66 -1.08 -6.89
CA LEU A 102 -2.17 -1.88 -8.01
C LEU A 102 -1.97 -1.02 -9.27
N LEU A 103 -2.90 -0.14 -9.60
CA LEU A 103 -2.77 0.77 -10.74
C LEU A 103 -1.54 1.68 -10.61
N LEU A 104 -1.27 2.19 -9.41
CA LEU A 104 -0.06 2.97 -9.14
C LEU A 104 1.20 2.12 -9.33
N GLN A 105 1.22 0.91 -8.78
CA GLN A 105 2.33 -0.05 -8.87
C GLN A 105 2.64 -0.45 -10.33
N LEU A 106 1.61 -0.73 -11.12
CA LEU A 106 1.74 -1.05 -12.55
C LEU A 106 2.34 0.09 -13.36
N GLY A 107 2.11 1.35 -12.97
CA GLY A 107 2.76 2.48 -13.64
C GLY A 107 4.28 2.50 -13.48
N PHE A 108 4.83 1.97 -12.37
CA PHE A 108 6.27 1.78 -12.22
C PHE A 108 6.76 0.64 -13.11
N GLU A 109 6.09 -0.52 -13.05
CA GLU A 109 6.42 -1.72 -13.84
C GLU A 109 6.48 -1.42 -15.34
N LEU A 110 5.50 -0.67 -15.83
CA LEU A 110 5.37 -0.30 -17.24
C LEU A 110 6.19 0.95 -17.62
N SER A 111 6.97 1.52 -16.70
CA SER A 111 7.74 2.77 -16.87
C SER A 111 6.92 3.90 -17.49
N ILE A 112 5.69 4.05 -17.01
CA ILE A 112 4.78 5.14 -17.37
C ILE A 112 5.20 6.45 -16.70
N TYR A 113 5.98 6.35 -15.63
CA TYR A 113 6.46 7.49 -14.84
C TYR A 113 7.88 7.86 -15.24
N SER A 114 8.09 9.15 -15.48
CA SER A 114 9.42 9.71 -15.77
C SER A 114 10.25 9.76 -14.48
N PRO A 115 11.60 9.69 -14.56
CA PRO A 115 12.46 9.70 -13.37
C PRO A 115 12.21 10.85 -12.38
N GLU A 116 11.81 12.02 -12.89
CA GLU A 116 11.49 13.19 -12.08
C GLU A 116 10.12 13.12 -11.38
N GLU A 117 9.21 12.25 -11.84
CA GLU A 117 7.88 12.04 -11.22
C GLU A 117 7.92 10.96 -10.14
N LEU A 118 8.95 10.09 -10.14
CA LEU A 118 9.12 8.99 -9.20
C LEU A 118 8.98 9.37 -7.72
N PRO A 119 9.63 10.42 -7.19
CA PRO A 119 9.50 10.76 -5.78
C PRO A 119 8.06 11.09 -5.41
N GLY A 120 7.37 11.85 -6.26
CA GLY A 120 5.98 12.22 -6.08
C GLY A 120 5.06 11.00 -6.05
N LEU A 121 5.26 10.07 -6.97
CA LEU A 121 4.41 8.89 -7.09
C LEU A 121 4.68 7.83 -6.03
N TYR A 122 5.93 7.70 -5.55
CA TYR A 122 6.22 6.89 -4.36
C TYR A 122 5.58 7.49 -3.11
N TRP A 123 5.60 8.81 -2.95
CA TRP A 123 4.86 9.46 -1.86
C TRP A 123 3.35 9.22 -1.97
N TYR A 124 2.78 9.36 -3.18
CA TYR A 124 1.35 9.12 -3.38
C TYR A 124 0.96 7.66 -3.11
N LEU A 125 1.80 6.70 -3.50
CA LEU A 125 1.63 5.28 -3.15
C LEU A 125 1.59 5.09 -1.62
N SER A 126 2.51 5.71 -0.88
CA SER A 126 2.51 5.72 0.59
C SER A 126 1.22 6.34 1.15
N HIS A 127 0.76 7.47 0.60
CA HIS A 127 -0.49 8.11 1.02
C HIS A 127 -1.71 7.19 0.86
N ILE A 128 -1.81 6.45 -0.25
CA ILE A 128 -2.87 5.45 -0.45
C ILE A 128 -2.71 4.29 0.53
N CYS A 129 -1.50 3.81 0.78
CA CYS A 129 -1.26 2.76 1.79
C CYS A 129 -1.66 3.20 3.20
N ALA A 130 -1.32 4.43 3.62
CA ALA A 130 -1.70 4.98 4.91
C ALA A 130 -3.24 5.09 5.05
N THR A 131 -3.92 5.56 4.01
CA THR A 131 -5.39 5.56 3.94
C THR A 131 -5.96 4.15 4.08
N HIS A 132 -5.34 3.17 3.44
CA HIS A 132 -5.75 1.77 3.51
C HIS A 132 -5.50 1.13 4.87
N LEU A 133 -4.36 1.43 5.51
CA LEU A 133 -4.05 0.99 6.87
C LEU A 133 -5.06 1.54 7.88
N SER A 134 -5.38 2.83 7.81
CA SER A 134 -6.41 3.44 8.66
C SER A 134 -7.78 2.76 8.48
N HIS A 135 -8.14 2.41 7.25
CA HIS A 135 -9.36 1.68 6.96
C HIS A 135 -9.35 0.24 7.53
N LEU A 136 -8.23 -0.48 7.41
CA LEU A 136 -8.06 -1.80 8.02
C LEU A 136 -8.13 -1.75 9.54
N ASP A 137 -7.56 -0.72 10.16
CA ASP A 137 -7.66 -0.49 11.60
C ASP A 137 -9.10 -0.24 12.04
N ARG A 138 -9.85 0.56 11.28
CA ARG A 138 -11.30 0.74 11.50
C ARG A 138 -12.04 -0.59 11.43
N ILE A 139 -11.78 -1.41 10.38
CA ILE A 139 -12.41 -2.74 10.25
C ILE A 139 -12.05 -3.60 11.46
N ARG A 140 -10.77 -3.65 11.85
CA ARG A 140 -10.29 -4.40 13.01
C ARG A 140 -11.02 -4.01 14.30
N SER A 141 -11.16 -2.71 14.57
CA SER A 141 -11.90 -2.23 15.74
C SER A 141 -13.39 -2.59 15.70
N CYS A 142 -14.02 -2.58 14.52
CA CYS A 142 -15.42 -2.99 14.38
C CYS A 142 -15.60 -4.48 14.64
N VAL A 143 -14.74 -5.33 14.07
CA VAL A 143 -14.74 -6.78 14.28
C VAL A 143 -14.48 -7.14 15.74
N GLU A 144 -13.55 -6.45 16.39
CA GLU A 144 -13.27 -6.63 17.82
C GLU A 144 -14.46 -6.23 18.69
N ALA A 145 -15.08 -5.08 18.43
CA ALA A 145 -16.26 -4.64 19.18
C ALA A 145 -17.44 -5.62 19.04
N GLU A 146 -17.67 -6.14 17.83
CA GLU A 146 -18.67 -7.19 17.58
C GLU A 146 -18.33 -8.50 18.30
N TYR A 147 -17.04 -8.88 18.35
CA TYR A 147 -16.62 -10.09 19.02
C TYR A 147 -16.90 -10.01 20.51
N GLN A 148 -16.46 -8.93 21.17
CA GLN A 148 -16.65 -8.71 22.60
C GLN A 148 -18.13 -8.76 23.00
N ARG A 149 -19.02 -8.16 22.20
CA ARG A 149 -20.47 -8.15 22.48
C ARG A 149 -21.09 -9.53 22.59
N GLY A 150 -20.83 -10.41 21.64
CA GLY A 150 -21.50 -11.71 21.63
C GLY A 150 -20.78 -12.82 22.39
N THR A 151 -19.76 -12.48 23.18
CA THR A 151 -19.23 -13.41 24.18
C THR A 151 -20.19 -13.65 25.36
N VAL A 152 -21.14 -12.73 25.57
CA VAL A 152 -22.00 -12.66 26.77
C VAL A 152 -23.08 -13.75 26.81
N ASP A 153 -23.61 -14.23 25.67
CA ASP A 153 -24.86 -15.03 25.66
C ASP A 153 -24.95 -16.19 24.65
N THR A 154 -23.85 -16.89 24.35
CA THR A 154 -23.87 -17.98 23.35
C THR A 154 -23.54 -19.38 23.93
N ALA A 155 -24.18 -20.42 23.41
CA ALA A 155 -23.87 -21.83 23.67
C ALA A 155 -22.39 -22.16 23.37
N GLN A 156 -21.84 -23.17 24.06
CA GLN A 156 -20.40 -23.47 24.04
C GLN A 156 -19.86 -23.82 22.65
N GLU A 157 -20.61 -24.55 21.83
CA GLU A 157 -20.19 -24.91 20.45
C GLU A 157 -20.09 -23.67 19.55
N ASN A 158 -21.09 -22.80 19.61
CA ASN A 158 -21.11 -21.53 18.88
C ASN A 158 -19.99 -20.57 19.34
N LYS A 159 -19.57 -20.63 20.61
CA LYS A 159 -18.43 -19.86 21.12
C LYS A 159 -17.11 -20.30 20.47
N ILE A 160 -16.91 -21.60 20.26
CA ILE A 160 -15.70 -22.14 19.64
C ILE A 160 -15.62 -21.72 18.16
N GLU A 161 -16.72 -21.87 17.42
CA GLU A 161 -16.79 -21.48 16.01
C GLU A 161 -16.57 -19.97 15.83
N ARG A 162 -17.25 -19.15 16.65
CA ARG A 162 -17.08 -17.69 16.66
C ARG A 162 -15.64 -17.28 16.92
N LYS A 163 -14.98 -17.91 17.92
CA LYS A 163 -13.57 -17.66 18.21
C LYS A 163 -12.67 -18.03 17.03
N ARG A 164 -12.90 -19.18 16.39
CA ARG A 164 -12.11 -19.59 15.21
C ARG A 164 -12.25 -18.59 14.05
N ALA A 165 -13.48 -18.12 13.79
CA ALA A 165 -13.72 -17.14 12.74
C ALA A 165 -13.09 -15.77 13.07
N PHE A 166 -13.11 -15.37 14.35
CA PHE A 166 -12.38 -14.20 14.84
C PHE A 166 -10.88 -14.30 14.63
N ASP A 167 -10.26 -15.37 15.12
CA ASP A 167 -8.83 -15.58 14.99
C ASP A 167 -8.41 -15.60 13.51
N ARG A 168 -9.24 -16.18 12.64
CA ARG A 168 -9.03 -16.18 11.18
C ARG A 168 -9.08 -14.77 10.57
N THR A 169 -10.14 -14.00 10.85
CA THR A 169 -10.28 -12.63 10.33
C THR A 169 -9.17 -11.73 10.84
N PHE A 170 -8.83 -11.83 12.12
CA PHE A 170 -7.75 -11.05 12.71
C PHE A 170 -6.39 -11.38 12.08
N LYS A 171 -6.13 -12.67 11.80
CA LYS A 171 -4.92 -13.09 11.07
C LYS A 171 -4.90 -12.55 9.63
N ILE A 172 -6.04 -12.48 8.95
CA ILE A 172 -6.16 -11.88 7.60
C ILE A 172 -5.89 -10.38 7.63
N LEU A 173 -6.55 -9.65 8.53
CA LEU A 173 -6.35 -8.21 8.70
C LEU A 173 -4.89 -7.90 9.04
N GLN A 174 -4.28 -8.66 9.96
CA GLN A 174 -2.88 -8.49 10.31
C GLN A 174 -1.95 -8.70 9.11
N ARG A 175 -2.18 -9.73 8.30
CA ARG A 175 -1.37 -9.99 7.09
C ARG A 175 -1.50 -8.87 6.08
N HIS A 176 -2.71 -8.37 5.82
CA HIS A 176 -2.91 -7.22 4.95
C HIS A 176 -2.22 -5.97 5.50
N SER A 177 -2.30 -5.71 6.80
CA SER A 177 -1.62 -4.58 7.43
C SER A 177 -0.09 -4.69 7.34
N THR A 178 0.47 -5.89 7.51
CA THR A 178 1.92 -6.11 7.38
C THR A 178 2.39 -5.94 5.93
N GLU A 179 1.65 -6.48 4.94
CA GLU A 179 1.95 -6.27 3.51
C GLU A 179 1.89 -4.79 3.14
N LEU A 180 0.82 -4.09 3.54
CA LEU A 180 0.66 -2.65 3.28
C LEU A 180 1.72 -1.82 3.97
N GLY A 181 2.08 -2.15 5.22
CA GLY A 181 3.16 -1.48 5.95
C GLY A 181 4.51 -1.65 5.27
N ALA A 182 4.79 -2.82 4.69
CA ALA A 182 6.00 -3.03 3.89
C ALA A 182 6.03 -2.12 2.65
N ILE A 183 4.92 -2.04 1.91
CA ILE A 183 4.80 -1.19 0.72
C ILE A 183 4.91 0.29 1.08
N ASP A 184 4.21 0.73 2.12
CA ASP A 184 4.22 2.10 2.63
C ASP A 184 5.64 2.55 3.00
N ALA A 185 6.29 1.79 3.88
CA ALA A 185 7.63 2.11 4.35
C ALA A 185 8.65 2.11 3.21
N PHE A 186 8.54 1.17 2.25
CA PHE A 186 9.46 1.14 1.12
C PHE A 186 9.25 2.31 0.17
N ALA A 187 7.98 2.66 -0.11
CA ALA A 187 7.65 3.82 -0.91
C ALA A 187 8.16 5.12 -0.27
N LEU A 188 8.06 5.28 1.05
CA LEU A 188 8.64 6.42 1.78
C LEU A 188 10.18 6.48 1.68
N ALA A 189 10.86 5.34 1.76
CA ALA A 189 12.31 5.29 1.61
C ALA A 189 12.76 5.75 0.21
N LEU A 190 12.07 5.29 -0.83
CA LEU A 190 12.35 5.68 -2.22
C LEU A 190 11.97 7.14 -2.49
N ASN A 191 10.83 7.63 -1.97
CA ASN A 191 10.49 9.05 -2.03
C ASN A 191 11.65 9.90 -1.47
N ALA A 192 12.08 9.64 -0.24
CA ALA A 192 13.13 10.40 0.41
C ALA A 192 14.46 10.34 -0.37
N LEU A 193 14.84 9.17 -0.88
CA LEU A 193 16.05 8.99 -1.69
C LEU A 193 15.98 9.80 -3.00
N PHE A 194 14.88 9.71 -3.75
CA PHE A 194 14.72 10.46 -4.99
C PHE A 194 14.62 11.97 -4.76
N ILE A 195 14.04 12.42 -3.65
CA ILE A 195 14.05 13.85 -3.27
C ILE A 195 15.47 14.34 -3.06
N LEU A 196 16.32 13.57 -2.36
CA LEU A 196 17.73 13.93 -2.19
C LEU A 196 18.47 13.95 -3.53
N ILE A 197 18.21 12.99 -4.42
CA ILE A 197 18.80 12.99 -5.77
C ILE A 197 18.39 14.25 -6.55
N LEU A 198 17.13 14.67 -6.47
CA LEU A 198 16.63 15.88 -7.13
C LEU A 198 17.21 17.16 -6.53
N ARG A 199 17.30 17.28 -5.20
CA ARG A 199 17.85 18.48 -4.52
C ARG A 199 19.30 18.80 -4.90
N TYR A 200 20.06 17.78 -5.28
CA TYR A 200 21.46 17.89 -5.68
C TYR A 200 21.67 17.83 -7.20
N ASP A 201 20.59 17.91 -7.99
CA ASP A 201 20.60 17.87 -9.46
C ASP A 201 21.37 16.66 -10.03
N LEU A 202 21.25 15.50 -9.37
CA LEU A 202 22.01 14.29 -9.73
C LEU A 202 21.36 13.46 -10.84
N LEU A 203 20.11 13.75 -11.22
CA LEU A 203 19.49 13.11 -12.39
C LEU A 203 20.07 13.68 -13.69
N PRO A 204 20.21 12.84 -14.75
CA PRO A 204 20.65 13.31 -16.05
C PRO A 204 19.85 14.52 -16.57
N SER A 205 20.57 15.54 -17.03
CA SER A 205 20.01 16.82 -17.50
C SER A 205 18.96 16.67 -18.61
N THR A 206 19.02 15.59 -19.38
CA THR A 206 18.04 15.25 -20.44
C THR A 206 16.61 15.12 -19.89
N TYR A 207 16.44 14.57 -18.69
CA TYR A 207 15.13 14.41 -18.06
C TYR A 207 14.57 15.78 -17.63
N LEU A 208 15.40 16.59 -16.97
CA LEU A 208 14.99 17.88 -16.42
C LEU A 208 14.77 18.96 -17.50
N SER A 209 15.54 18.93 -18.59
CA SER A 209 15.49 19.96 -19.64
C SER A 209 14.24 19.85 -20.53
N SER A 210 13.79 18.63 -20.82
CA SER A 210 12.58 18.41 -21.63
C SER A 210 11.33 18.81 -20.85
N SER A 211 11.25 18.38 -19.59
CA SER A 211 10.18 18.69 -18.65
C SER A 211 9.96 20.20 -18.48
N LYS A 212 11.02 20.98 -18.18
CA LYS A 212 10.91 22.41 -17.86
C LYS A 212 10.61 23.32 -19.06
N ARG A 213 10.78 22.84 -20.30
CA ARG A 213 10.59 23.66 -21.52
C ARG A 213 9.14 23.66 -22.01
N TYR A 214 8.41 22.57 -21.85
CA TYR A 214 7.11 22.38 -22.51
C TYR A 214 5.96 22.03 -21.56
N SER A 215 6.23 21.85 -20.26
CA SER A 215 5.21 21.50 -19.27
C SER A 215 5.49 22.12 -17.90
N SER A 216 4.45 22.33 -17.11
CA SER A 216 4.57 22.59 -15.67
C SER A 216 4.48 21.30 -14.86
N GLU A 217 4.93 21.32 -13.60
CA GLU A 217 4.75 20.21 -12.65
C GLU A 217 3.28 19.97 -12.33
N SER A 218 2.51 21.04 -12.13
CA SER A 218 1.06 21.00 -11.92
C SER A 218 0.31 20.30 -13.05
N LEU A 219 0.61 20.64 -14.32
CA LEU A 219 -0.06 20.02 -15.47
C LEU A 219 0.28 18.52 -15.58
N ARG A 220 1.52 18.13 -15.28
CA ARG A 220 1.91 16.71 -15.30
C ARG A 220 1.20 15.93 -14.22
N TYR A 221 1.12 16.49 -13.01
CA TYR A 221 0.35 15.90 -11.92
C TYR A 221 -1.12 15.73 -12.30
N GLU A 222 -1.75 16.78 -12.84
CA GLU A 222 -3.16 16.74 -13.23
C GLU A 222 -3.42 15.66 -14.29
N LEU A 223 -2.58 15.59 -15.34
CA LEU A 223 -2.68 14.55 -16.37
C LEU A 223 -2.47 13.14 -15.80
N ARG A 224 -1.58 13.00 -14.80
CA ARG A 224 -1.31 11.73 -14.13
C ARG A 224 -2.47 11.29 -13.24
N MET A 225 -3.13 12.23 -12.57
CA MET A 225 -4.26 11.97 -11.68
C MET A 225 -5.61 11.91 -12.38
N LYS A 226 -5.70 12.38 -13.63
CA LYS A 226 -6.93 12.39 -14.44
C LYS A 226 -7.72 11.08 -14.43
N PRO A 227 -7.12 9.86 -14.50
CA PRO A 227 -7.87 8.61 -14.41
C PRO A 227 -8.66 8.44 -13.10
N PHE A 228 -8.27 9.16 -12.04
CA PHE A 228 -8.85 9.06 -10.71
C PHE A 228 -9.85 10.18 -10.39
N PHE A 229 -10.06 11.17 -11.26
CA PHE A 229 -11.00 12.27 -10.98
C PHE A 229 -12.46 11.83 -10.87
N SER A 230 -12.85 10.72 -11.50
CA SER A 230 -14.18 10.13 -11.30
C SER A 230 -14.29 9.30 -10.02
N VAL A 231 -13.19 9.14 -9.27
CA VAL A 231 -13.14 8.35 -8.05
C VAL A 231 -13.39 9.28 -6.86
N SER A 232 -14.52 9.09 -6.18
CA SER A 232 -14.91 9.95 -5.06
C SER A 232 -14.13 9.72 -3.75
N LEU A 233 -13.53 8.54 -3.55
CA LEU A 233 -12.96 8.13 -2.26
C LEU A 233 -11.81 7.11 -2.45
N PRO A 234 -10.56 7.40 -2.09
CA PRO A 234 -10.06 8.72 -1.75
C PRO A 234 -10.10 9.63 -2.98
N GLU A 235 -10.45 10.89 -2.77
CA GLU A 235 -10.36 11.91 -3.81
C GLU A 235 -8.88 12.19 -4.11
N PRO A 236 -8.50 12.41 -5.39
CA PRO A 236 -7.15 12.87 -5.72
C PRO A 236 -6.83 14.18 -5.01
N LEU A 237 -5.62 14.26 -4.46
CA LEU A 237 -5.20 15.42 -3.68
C LEU A 237 -5.04 16.65 -4.58
N PRO A 238 -5.35 17.87 -4.09
CA PRO A 238 -4.95 19.10 -4.77
C PRO A 238 -3.43 19.16 -4.96
N PHE A 239 -2.99 19.69 -6.10
CA PHE A 239 -1.57 19.73 -6.46
C PHE A 239 -0.71 20.44 -5.40
N GLU A 240 -1.19 21.54 -4.81
CA GLU A 240 -0.45 22.31 -3.81
C GLU A 240 -0.13 21.49 -2.55
N PHE A 241 -1.09 20.68 -2.10
CA PHE A 241 -0.89 19.79 -0.96
C PHE A 241 0.08 18.66 -1.31
N PHE A 242 -0.10 18.06 -2.49
CA PHE A 242 0.80 17.04 -3.01
C PHE A 242 2.24 17.54 -3.13
N GLU A 243 2.46 18.72 -3.71
CA GLU A 243 3.79 19.30 -3.90
C GLU A 243 4.48 19.53 -2.57
N LYS A 244 3.78 20.13 -1.60
CA LYS A 244 4.32 20.40 -0.27
C LYS A 244 4.78 19.13 0.43
N GLU A 245 3.93 18.11 0.48
CA GLU A 245 4.21 16.89 1.22
C GLU A 245 5.21 15.97 0.50
N ALA A 246 5.09 15.84 -0.82
CA ALA A 246 5.93 14.92 -1.59
C ALA A 246 7.37 15.42 -1.76
N THR A 247 7.59 16.74 -1.81
CA THR A 247 8.93 17.34 -2.00
C THR A 247 9.72 17.46 -0.69
N LEU A 248 9.06 17.30 0.46
CA LEU A 248 9.62 17.49 1.79
C LEU A 248 10.29 18.86 1.94
N SER A 249 9.83 19.89 1.22
CA SER A 249 10.53 21.18 1.03
C SER A 249 10.87 21.90 2.33
N GLU A 250 10.11 21.66 3.40
CA GLU A 250 10.31 22.25 4.74
C GLU A 250 11.30 21.44 5.61
N SER A 251 11.73 20.26 5.18
CA SER A 251 12.64 19.37 5.92
C SER A 251 14.10 19.53 5.48
N SER A 252 15.03 19.51 6.44
CA SER A 252 16.47 19.50 6.16
C SER A 252 16.92 18.16 5.54
N ASP A 253 18.00 18.18 4.77
CA ASP A 253 18.52 16.97 4.12
C ASP A 253 18.94 15.89 5.13
N GLU A 254 19.39 16.28 6.32
CA GLU A 254 19.71 15.36 7.42
C GLU A 254 18.47 14.61 7.91
N LEU A 255 17.35 15.33 8.11
CA LEU A 255 16.08 14.72 8.50
C LEU A 255 15.53 13.82 7.39
N VAL A 256 15.65 14.22 6.13
CA VAL A 256 15.22 13.40 4.98
C VAL A 256 16.07 12.12 4.90
N LEU A 257 17.38 12.19 5.15
CA LEU A 257 18.26 11.02 5.20
C LEU A 257 17.90 10.05 6.33
N ASP A 258 17.67 10.58 7.54
CA ASP A 258 17.31 9.74 8.68
C ASP A 258 15.91 9.12 8.50
N ARG A 259 14.96 9.87 7.91
CA ARG A 259 13.65 9.33 7.47
C ARG A 259 13.84 8.19 6.48
N ALA A 260 14.70 8.34 5.48
CA ALA A 260 14.95 7.29 4.48
C ALA A 260 15.52 6.01 5.12
N LEU A 261 16.47 6.16 6.05
CA LEU A 261 17.07 5.05 6.79
C LEU A 261 16.08 4.32 7.70
N ALA A 262 15.24 5.07 8.42
CA ALA A 262 14.19 4.49 9.26
C ALA A 262 13.16 3.75 8.40
N ALA A 263 12.69 4.36 7.32
CA ALA A 263 11.70 3.79 6.42
C ALA A 263 12.20 2.50 5.73
N VAL A 264 13.44 2.48 5.24
CA VAL A 264 13.99 1.26 4.60
C VAL A 264 14.22 0.13 5.61
N ALA A 265 14.53 0.46 6.87
CA ALA A 265 14.65 -0.54 7.93
C ALA A 265 13.30 -1.16 8.30
N GLU A 266 12.25 -0.34 8.41
CA GLU A 266 10.89 -0.83 8.69
C GLU A 266 10.36 -1.66 7.52
N ALA A 267 10.58 -1.21 6.28
CA ALA A 267 10.21 -1.95 5.07
C ALA A 267 10.85 -3.35 5.06
N ARG A 268 12.16 -3.43 5.34
CA ARG A 268 12.87 -4.70 5.41
C ARG A 268 12.27 -5.63 6.46
N LYS A 269 12.04 -5.13 7.67
CA LYS A 269 11.45 -5.89 8.77
C LYS A 269 10.06 -6.42 8.41
N ALA A 270 9.22 -5.59 7.80
CA ALA A 270 7.88 -5.99 7.37
C ALA A 270 7.91 -7.03 6.25
N LEU A 271 8.84 -6.93 5.29
CA LEU A 271 9.04 -7.95 4.24
C LEU A 271 9.57 -9.28 4.81
N GLU A 272 10.49 -9.24 5.77
CA GLU A 272 10.97 -10.43 6.49
C GLU A 272 9.82 -11.11 7.26
N GLN A 273 8.95 -10.33 7.89
CA GLN A 273 7.74 -10.83 8.54
C GLN A 273 6.76 -11.45 7.53
N CYS A 274 6.52 -10.79 6.39
CA CYS A 274 5.68 -11.36 5.32
C CYS A 274 6.21 -12.73 4.90
N LEU A 275 7.53 -12.83 4.65
CA LEU A 275 8.17 -14.07 4.25
C LEU A 275 8.04 -15.17 5.32
N ALA A 276 8.14 -14.81 6.60
CA ALA A 276 7.96 -15.74 7.72
C ALA A 276 6.51 -16.24 7.83
N ASP A 277 5.53 -15.35 7.61
CA ASP A 277 4.10 -15.69 7.62
C ASP A 277 3.70 -16.55 6.42
N GLY A 278 4.51 -16.60 5.37
CA GLY A 278 4.29 -17.36 4.14
C GLY A 278 3.14 -16.81 3.28
N PRO A 279 2.85 -17.40 2.11
CA PRO A 279 1.82 -16.88 1.18
C PRO A 279 0.38 -17.23 1.57
N PHE A 280 0.17 -18.36 2.24
CA PHE A 280 -1.16 -18.90 2.50
C PHE A 280 -1.44 -18.96 3.99
N LEU A 281 -2.70 -18.76 4.36
CA LEU A 281 -3.17 -19.10 5.71
C LEU A 281 -3.12 -20.62 5.87
N ASP A 282 -2.73 -21.10 7.05
CA ASP A 282 -2.87 -22.51 7.39
C ASP A 282 -4.33 -22.91 7.23
N SER A 283 -4.66 -23.62 6.16
CA SER A 283 -5.96 -24.24 6.02
C SER A 283 -6.06 -25.20 7.21
N GLY A 284 -7.04 -25.04 8.08
CA GLY A 284 -7.29 -25.94 9.23
C GLY A 284 -7.56 -27.41 8.88
N ILE A 285 -7.18 -27.85 7.68
CA ILE A 285 -7.14 -29.23 7.19
C ILE A 285 -5.82 -29.90 7.61
N SER A 286 -5.33 -29.65 8.83
CA SER A 286 -4.22 -30.41 9.41
C SER A 286 -4.69 -31.73 10.06
N GLY A 287 -5.82 -32.29 9.59
CA GLY A 287 -6.50 -33.43 10.19
C GLY A 287 -6.70 -34.65 9.29
N THR A 288 -6.33 -34.61 8.01
CA THR A 288 -6.42 -35.78 7.13
C THR A 288 -5.18 -35.86 6.26
N LYS A 289 -4.15 -36.57 6.74
CA LYS A 289 -3.21 -37.28 5.87
C LYS A 289 -3.98 -38.38 5.15
N GLY A 290 -4.72 -38.00 4.12
CA GLY A 290 -5.35 -38.91 3.15
C GLY A 290 -4.52 -38.92 1.88
N GLU A 291 -4.04 -40.09 1.50
CA GLU A 291 -3.15 -40.40 0.36
C GLU A 291 -3.76 -40.16 -1.04
N GLN A 292 -4.58 -39.13 -1.28
CA GLN A 292 -5.30 -38.99 -2.56
C GLN A 292 -5.09 -37.70 -3.38
N ASP A 293 -4.22 -36.77 -2.99
CA ASP A 293 -3.99 -35.54 -3.78
C ASP A 293 -2.62 -35.52 -4.49
N LYS A 294 -2.37 -36.49 -5.38
CA LYS A 294 -1.18 -36.51 -6.26
C LYS A 294 -1.40 -35.97 -7.67
N GLU A 295 -2.62 -35.63 -8.08
CA GLU A 295 -2.91 -35.13 -9.44
C GLU A 295 -3.27 -33.63 -9.53
N GLY A 296 -3.37 -32.91 -8.41
CA GLY A 296 -3.75 -31.49 -8.36
C GLY A 296 -2.76 -30.54 -7.66
N THR A 297 -1.60 -31.04 -7.23
CA THR A 297 -0.69 -30.35 -6.28
C THR A 297 0.27 -29.35 -6.91
N VAL A 298 0.39 -29.34 -8.25
CA VAL A 298 1.35 -28.52 -9.00
C VAL A 298 1.07 -27.00 -8.94
N PRO A 299 -0.18 -26.51 -9.09
CA PRO A 299 -0.46 -25.07 -9.15
C PRO A 299 -0.19 -24.31 -7.84
N LEU A 300 -0.36 -24.97 -6.70
CA LEU A 300 -0.16 -24.34 -5.40
C LEU A 300 1.33 -24.19 -5.06
N ALA A 301 2.14 -25.16 -5.49
CA ALA A 301 3.59 -25.11 -5.33
C ALA A 301 4.21 -24.01 -6.20
N SER A 302 3.81 -23.91 -7.47
CA SER A 302 4.30 -22.85 -8.36
C SER A 302 3.88 -21.46 -7.89
N LEU A 303 2.63 -21.28 -7.45
CA LEU A 303 2.17 -19.99 -6.91
C LEU A 303 2.94 -19.58 -5.65
N LYS A 304 3.26 -20.56 -4.79
CA LYS A 304 4.11 -20.32 -3.61
C LYS A 304 5.52 -19.90 -4.02
N GLU A 305 6.11 -20.56 -5.00
CA GLU A 305 7.44 -20.23 -5.50
C GLU A 305 7.49 -18.82 -6.11
N ASP A 306 6.50 -18.46 -6.93
CA ASP A 306 6.38 -17.14 -7.54
C ASP A 306 6.23 -16.04 -6.47
N TRP A 307 5.37 -16.26 -5.48
CA TRP A 307 5.21 -15.31 -4.37
C TRP A 307 6.49 -15.18 -3.53
N ILE A 308 7.18 -16.30 -3.23
CA ILE A 308 8.45 -16.26 -2.47
C ILE A 308 9.51 -15.49 -3.27
N LYS A 309 9.55 -15.68 -4.59
CA LYS A 309 10.47 -14.98 -5.48
C LYS A 309 10.19 -13.48 -5.44
N ASP A 310 8.93 -13.07 -5.59
CA ASP A 310 8.49 -11.67 -5.56
C ASP A 310 8.89 -10.95 -4.25
N VAL A 311 8.62 -11.57 -3.10
CA VAL A 311 9.01 -11.00 -1.78
C VAL A 311 10.53 -10.92 -1.63
N LYS A 312 11.27 -11.93 -2.13
CA LYS A 312 12.75 -11.90 -2.13
C LYS A 312 13.32 -10.83 -3.05
N ASP A 313 12.69 -10.60 -4.20
CA ASP A 313 13.05 -9.55 -5.14
C ASP A 313 12.79 -8.16 -4.54
N SER A 314 11.67 -7.99 -3.83
CA SER A 314 11.40 -6.81 -2.99
C SER A 314 12.46 -6.62 -1.89
N LEU A 315 12.87 -7.68 -1.18
CA LEU A 315 13.94 -7.61 -0.17
C LEU A 315 15.30 -7.22 -0.77
N ARG A 316 15.65 -7.75 -1.96
CA ARG A 316 16.87 -7.35 -2.68
C ARG A 316 16.84 -5.87 -3.05
N ALA A 317 15.72 -5.39 -3.57
CA ALA A 317 15.52 -3.97 -3.85
C ALA A 317 15.63 -3.12 -2.57
N CYS A 318 15.07 -3.58 -1.45
CA CYS A 318 15.15 -2.89 -0.17
C CYS A 318 16.60 -2.78 0.34
N ILE A 319 17.38 -3.87 0.23
CA ILE A 319 18.82 -3.88 0.58
C ILE A 319 19.60 -2.93 -0.34
N ALA A 320 19.35 -2.98 -1.65
CA ALA A 320 20.01 -2.09 -2.61
C ALA A 320 19.69 -0.61 -2.30
N THR A 321 18.45 -0.31 -1.90
CA THR A 321 18.02 1.04 -1.48
C THR A 321 18.76 1.49 -0.23
N SER A 322 18.91 0.61 0.77
CA SER A 322 19.70 0.89 1.97
C SER A 322 21.17 1.20 1.65
N ILE A 323 21.76 0.47 0.70
CA ILE A 323 23.12 0.75 0.21
C ILE A 323 23.18 2.10 -0.50
N ALA A 324 22.22 2.41 -1.36
CA ALA A 324 22.16 3.69 -2.08
C ALA A 324 22.04 4.88 -1.11
N ILE A 325 21.15 4.81 -0.13
CA ILE A 325 21.02 5.81 0.95
C ILE A 325 22.33 5.93 1.73
N GLY A 326 22.97 4.80 2.07
CA GLY A 326 24.25 4.77 2.76
C GLY A 326 25.38 5.45 1.98
N THR A 327 25.48 5.20 0.67
CA THR A 327 26.45 5.86 -0.22
C THR A 327 26.19 7.36 -0.30
N PHE A 328 24.93 7.77 -0.42
CA PHE A 328 24.57 9.19 -0.40
C PHE A 328 24.97 9.84 0.93
N LYS A 329 24.66 9.21 2.08
CA LYS A 329 25.02 9.71 3.42
C LYS A 329 26.53 9.85 3.60
N LYS A 330 27.32 8.90 3.10
CA LYS A 330 28.79 9.00 3.10
C LYS A 330 29.28 10.21 2.32
N ALA A 331 28.78 10.42 1.10
CA ALA A 331 29.14 11.57 0.28
C ALA A 331 28.68 12.91 0.87
N TYR A 332 27.50 12.94 1.51
CA TYR A 332 26.96 14.11 2.22
C TYR A 332 27.81 14.46 3.46
N THR A 333 28.25 13.47 4.23
CA THR A 333 29.04 13.69 5.46
C THR A 333 30.55 13.88 5.22
N ALA A 334 31.08 13.46 4.06
CA ALA A 334 32.48 13.68 3.71
C ALA A 334 32.85 15.17 3.88
N LYS A 335 34.02 15.52 4.40
CA LYS A 335 34.40 16.95 4.42
C LYS A 335 34.66 17.41 2.98
N PRO A 336 34.27 18.64 2.57
CA PRO A 336 34.66 19.15 1.27
C PRO A 336 36.19 19.08 1.19
N ALA A 337 36.72 18.35 0.21
CA ALA A 337 38.13 18.46 -0.14
C ALA A 337 38.38 19.94 -0.37
N SER A 338 39.26 20.53 0.44
CA SER A 338 39.59 21.95 0.38
C SER A 338 39.90 22.31 -1.06
N LEU A 339 39.00 23.07 -1.71
CA LEU A 339 39.35 23.78 -2.92
C LEU A 339 40.49 24.72 -2.55
N SER A 340 41.68 24.34 -3.00
CA SER A 340 42.88 25.15 -2.98
C SER A 340 42.59 26.49 -3.65
N THR A 341 42.76 27.55 -2.86
CA THR A 341 43.29 28.86 -3.26
C THR A 341 42.95 29.36 -4.68
N ARG A 342 41.91 30.20 -4.81
CA ARG A 342 42.01 31.37 -5.71
C ARG A 342 41.05 32.53 -5.43
N ARG A 343 41.71 33.66 -5.12
CA ARG A 343 41.39 35.08 -5.42
C ARG A 343 40.10 35.71 -4.87
N LYS A 344 40.32 36.50 -3.82
CA LYS A 344 39.58 37.73 -3.45
C LYS A 344 39.24 38.55 -4.70
N GLY A 345 37.96 38.59 -5.06
CA GLY A 345 37.35 39.52 -6.01
C GLY A 345 36.17 40.20 -5.31
N LYS A 346 36.08 41.53 -5.46
CA LYS A 346 35.23 42.47 -4.73
C LYS A 346 33.73 42.25 -4.94
N SER A 347 32.96 42.67 -3.95
CA SER A 347 31.49 42.73 -3.84
C SER A 347 30.79 43.42 -5.01
N ASP A 348 29.55 43.02 -5.31
CA ASP A 348 28.37 43.91 -5.23
C ASP A 348 27.04 43.09 -5.32
N ASP A 349 26.23 43.29 -4.27
CA ASP A 349 24.76 43.27 -4.08
C ASP A 349 23.74 42.50 -4.97
N ILE A 350 22.73 41.95 -4.23
CA ILE A 350 21.31 41.62 -4.54
C ILE A 350 20.91 40.12 -4.58
N GLN A 351 19.94 39.81 -3.68
CA GLN A 351 19.05 38.64 -3.49
C GLN A 351 19.52 37.48 -2.57
N PRO A 352 18.61 36.92 -1.72
CA PRO A 352 18.91 35.78 -0.87
C PRO A 352 18.90 34.52 -1.73
N ALA A 353 20.01 34.28 -2.43
CA ALA A 353 20.24 33.04 -3.13
C ALA A 353 20.18 31.89 -2.11
N ARG A 354 19.31 30.90 -2.37
CA ARG A 354 19.41 29.56 -1.77
C ARG A 354 20.90 29.20 -1.73
N SER A 355 21.40 28.89 -0.54
CA SER A 355 22.79 28.50 -0.30
C SER A 355 23.24 27.55 -1.42
N PRO A 356 24.41 27.76 -2.05
CA PRO A 356 24.84 26.94 -3.18
C PRO A 356 24.92 25.50 -2.72
N SER A 357 23.96 24.68 -3.16
CA SER A 357 23.89 23.27 -2.82
C SER A 357 25.26 22.65 -3.05
N ARG A 358 25.83 22.12 -1.98
CA ARG A 358 27.14 21.48 -2.00
C ARG A 358 27.15 20.45 -3.13
N ARG A 359 28.01 20.62 -4.13
CA ARG A 359 28.11 19.65 -5.23
C ARG A 359 28.65 18.33 -4.69
N LEU A 360 27.83 17.29 -4.76
CA LEU A 360 28.23 15.93 -4.42
C LEU A 360 28.82 15.28 -5.67
N ASN A 361 30.00 14.66 -5.54
CA ASN A 361 30.62 13.90 -6.62
C ASN A 361 29.98 12.51 -6.72
N LEU A 362 28.68 12.49 -7.03
CA LEU A 362 27.89 11.27 -7.19
C LEU A 362 27.39 11.18 -8.62
N SER A 363 27.36 9.96 -9.15
CA SER A 363 26.66 9.61 -10.38
C SER A 363 25.45 8.77 -10.00
N VAL A 364 24.30 9.07 -10.63
CA VAL A 364 23.05 8.36 -10.41
C VAL A 364 22.57 7.78 -11.74
N GLU A 365 22.30 6.48 -11.74
CA GLU A 365 21.72 5.74 -12.87
C GLU A 365 20.39 5.12 -12.43
N VAL A 366 19.33 5.40 -13.18
CA VAL A 366 18.00 4.81 -12.95
C VAL A 366 17.85 3.59 -13.86
N PRO A 367 17.68 2.37 -13.31
CA PRO A 367 17.66 1.16 -14.11
C PRO A 367 16.41 1.08 -15.00
N GLN A 368 16.58 0.66 -16.25
CA GLN A 368 15.48 0.44 -17.21
C GLN A 368 14.73 -0.87 -16.92
N ILE A 369 13.50 -1.00 -17.44
CA ILE A 369 12.74 -2.26 -17.40
C ILE A 369 13.56 -3.39 -18.03
N GLY A 370 13.55 -4.56 -17.40
CA GLY A 370 14.25 -5.76 -17.89
C GLY A 370 15.77 -5.72 -17.69
N SER A 371 16.34 -4.63 -17.14
CA SER A 371 17.74 -4.62 -16.72
C SER A 371 17.96 -5.58 -15.57
N LYS A 372 19.12 -6.26 -15.55
CA LYS A 372 19.55 -7.09 -14.43
C LYS A 372 19.74 -6.30 -13.13
N ASP A 373 19.93 -4.99 -13.25
CA ASP A 373 20.08 -4.09 -12.10
C ASP A 373 18.73 -3.69 -11.48
N ARG A 374 17.60 -4.05 -12.12
CA ARG A 374 16.25 -3.85 -11.57
C ARG A 374 15.77 -5.14 -10.92
N TRP A 375 15.89 -5.20 -9.59
CA TRP A 375 15.55 -6.39 -8.81
C TRP A 375 14.05 -6.68 -8.75
N HIS A 376 13.20 -5.64 -8.83
CA HIS A 376 11.75 -5.77 -8.71
C HIS A 376 11.05 -4.74 -9.61
N ASP A 377 9.89 -5.11 -10.14
CA ASP A 377 9.17 -4.31 -11.13
C ASP A 377 8.59 -3.03 -10.53
N TRP A 378 8.14 -3.05 -9.28
CA TRP A 378 7.56 -1.84 -8.63
C TRP A 378 8.59 -0.94 -7.93
N TRP A 379 9.79 -1.46 -7.64
CA TRP A 379 10.78 -0.77 -6.80
C TRP A 379 11.99 -0.35 -7.63
N ILE A 380 11.95 0.86 -8.17
CA ILE A 380 12.99 1.42 -9.03
C ILE A 380 14.09 1.99 -8.13
N VAL A 381 15.10 1.17 -7.87
CA VAL A 381 16.23 1.56 -7.01
C VAL A 381 17.31 2.24 -7.86
N PRO A 382 17.62 3.53 -7.60
CA PRO A 382 18.69 4.21 -8.32
C PRO A 382 20.06 3.69 -7.88
N LYS A 383 20.96 3.49 -8.84
CA LYS A 383 22.35 3.13 -8.58
C LYS A 383 23.15 4.40 -8.33
N ILE A 384 23.69 4.53 -7.12
CA ILE A 384 24.47 5.68 -6.69
C ILE A 384 25.93 5.27 -6.53
N SER A 385 26.83 5.92 -7.27
CA SER A 385 28.28 5.67 -7.21
C SER A 385 29.07 6.96 -7.07
N GLU A 386 30.19 6.91 -6.35
CA GLU A 386 31.12 8.04 -6.24
C GLU A 386 31.89 8.25 -7.56
N ILE A 387 31.91 9.50 -8.03
CA ILE A 387 32.75 9.90 -9.16
C ILE A 387 34.13 10.23 -8.59
N LEU A 388 35.11 9.38 -8.87
CA LEU A 388 36.51 9.69 -8.54
C LEU A 388 36.94 10.93 -9.36
N PRO A 389 37.54 11.95 -8.74
CA PRO A 389 38.07 13.08 -9.50
C PRO A 389 39.15 12.56 -10.43
N ILE A 390 39.00 12.85 -11.73
CA ILE A 390 40.03 12.56 -12.75
C ILE A 390 41.30 13.27 -12.27
N ARG A 391 42.30 12.51 -11.83
CA ARG A 391 43.65 13.04 -11.62
C ARG A 391 44.18 13.41 -13.00
N GLY A 392 44.07 14.68 -13.36
CA GLY A 392 44.75 15.23 -14.53
C GLY A 392 46.25 15.07 -14.34
N ASN A 393 46.90 14.42 -15.31
CA ASN A 393 48.35 14.43 -15.47
C ASN A 393 48.82 15.82 -15.91
#